data_AF-A0A5E4QAD7-F1
#
_entry.id   AF-A0A5E4QAD7-F1
#
_cell.length_a   1.000
_cell.length_b   1.000
_cell.length_c   1.000
_cell.angle_alpha   90.00
_cell.angle_beta   90.00
_cell.angle_gamma   90.00
#
_symmetry.space_group_name_H-M   'P 1'
#
loop_
_entity.id
_entity.type
_entity.pdbx_description
1 polymer ?
#
loop_
_entity_poly.entity_id
_entity_poly.type
_entity_poly.pdbx_seq_one_letter_code
_entity_poly.pdbx_strand_id
1 'polypeptide(L)'
;MKPIKMDEIDSALRRRYPVVKQQQKEATQEKEEKSEFVARESPLTVLIENSLHIRAIYHIFVAIVVVLLCDTVIYDLVERGKISVGLGSVVHGFGDVRRALRIWLLQLLLALVVYPGIWIYAAGRRIINNKPGLCKIWAVLGSGGLFAIEATLFSLTCWDLGTKHLAIGSAVAVTCEMFRWAMKIYAAAVSLLPRCHNGTKPLPTFRHYLYFLFVPTLLYRDEYPRTKRIRWSVVVSHFLEVAAIIFYNCFIWERFIVPYWSEYGKEPKV
;
A
#
# COMPACT_ATOMS: atom_id res chain seq x y z
N MET A 1 43.79 26.55 -26.76
CA MET A 1 42.94 25.79 -25.83
C MET A 1 43.86 24.96 -24.94
N LYS A 2 44.11 25.36 -23.69
CA LYS A 2 45.04 24.65 -22.78
C LYS A 2 44.40 23.32 -22.35
N PRO A 3 45.11 22.18 -22.42
CA PRO A 3 44.56 20.90 -21.97
C PRO A 3 44.37 20.94 -20.46
N ILE A 4 43.13 20.73 -20.02
CA ILE A 4 42.77 20.61 -18.61
C ILE A 4 43.44 19.33 -18.10
N LYS A 5 44.33 19.45 -17.11
CA LYS A 5 45.07 18.31 -16.55
C LYS A 5 44.09 17.42 -15.78
N MET A 6 43.92 16.18 -16.23
CA MET A 6 43.03 15.18 -15.63
C MET A 6 43.32 14.96 -14.13
N ASP A 7 44.60 15.08 -13.73
CA ASP A 7 45.03 14.95 -12.33
C ASP A 7 44.46 16.04 -11.42
N GLU A 8 44.24 17.24 -11.96
CA GLU A 8 43.69 18.37 -11.20
C GLU A 8 42.20 18.15 -10.92
N ILE A 9 41.47 17.58 -11.90
CA ILE A 9 40.07 17.17 -11.76
C ILE A 9 39.96 16.03 -10.74
N ASP A 10 40.83 15.03 -10.82
CA ASP A 10 40.77 13.87 -9.93
C ASP A 10 41.08 14.24 -8.48
N SER A 11 42.03 15.18 -8.26
CA SER A 11 42.30 15.74 -6.94
C SER A 11 41.13 16.58 -6.40
N ALA A 12 40.44 17.34 -7.26
CA ALA A 12 39.27 18.13 -6.89
C ALA A 12 38.06 17.23 -6.57
N LEU A 13 37.86 16.15 -7.32
CA LEU A 13 36.84 15.14 -7.05
C LEU A 13 37.12 14.42 -5.74
N ARG A 14 38.37 14.03 -5.45
CA ARG A 14 38.76 13.40 -4.19
C ARG A 14 38.51 14.28 -2.97
N ARG A 15 38.64 15.61 -3.09
CA ARG A 15 38.31 16.56 -2.02
C ARG A 15 36.80 16.78 -1.85
N ARG A 16 36.03 16.77 -2.94
CA ARG A 16 34.56 16.99 -2.89
C ARG A 16 33.77 15.75 -2.47
N TYR A 17 34.26 14.55 -2.81
CA TYR A 17 33.58 13.28 -2.50
C TYR A 17 33.28 13.08 -1.00
N PRO A 18 34.20 13.31 -0.06
CA PRO A 18 33.90 13.16 1.37
C PRO A 18 32.92 14.21 1.89
N VAL A 19 33.00 15.47 1.41
CA VAL A 19 32.12 16.57 1.80
C VAL A 19 30.67 16.32 1.35
N VAL A 20 30.47 15.89 0.11
CA VAL A 20 29.13 15.53 -0.42
C VAL A 20 28.55 14.33 0.33
N LYS A 21 29.40 13.35 0.67
CA LYS A 21 28.98 12.16 1.43
C LYS A 21 28.63 12.50 2.89
N GLN A 22 29.29 13.49 3.49
CA GLN A 22 28.96 14.03 4.80
C GLN A 22 27.66 14.84 4.77
N GLN A 23 27.49 15.74 3.79
CA GLN A 23 26.24 16.48 3.60
C GLN A 23 25.05 15.56 3.30
N GLN A 24 25.24 14.47 2.55
CA GLN A 24 24.21 13.44 2.36
C GLN A 24 23.91 12.67 3.64
N LYS A 25 24.92 12.37 4.47
CA LYS A 25 24.70 11.73 5.78
C LYS A 25 23.99 12.66 6.76
N GLU A 26 24.37 13.93 6.81
CA GLU A 26 23.72 14.95 7.64
C GLU A 26 22.29 15.22 7.17
N ALA A 27 22.03 15.37 5.86
CA ALA A 27 20.68 15.50 5.32
C ALA A 27 19.83 14.21 5.49
N THR A 28 20.47 13.04 5.62
CA THR A 28 19.78 11.78 5.93
C THR A 28 19.48 11.67 7.43
N GLN A 29 20.41 12.06 8.30
CA GLN A 29 20.22 12.10 9.76
C GLN A 29 19.21 13.16 10.19
N GLU A 30 19.22 14.34 9.55
CA GLU A 30 18.25 15.41 9.82
C GLU A 30 16.84 15.04 9.32
N LYS A 31 16.73 14.28 8.21
CA LYS A 31 15.47 13.67 7.76
C LYS A 31 14.93 12.61 8.73
N GLU A 32 15.82 11.91 9.43
CA GLU A 32 15.46 10.92 10.44
C GLU A 32 14.94 11.59 11.73
N GLU A 33 15.29 12.86 11.99
CA GLU A 33 15.03 13.48 13.29
C GLU A 33 13.62 14.07 13.49
N LYS A 34 12.77 14.20 12.45
CA LYS A 34 11.29 14.27 12.57
C LYS A 34 10.60 14.43 11.21
N SER A 35 10.18 13.32 10.60
CA SER A 35 9.10 13.40 9.61
C SER A 35 7.80 13.80 10.30
N GLU A 36 7.49 15.09 10.28
CA GLU A 36 6.25 15.63 10.82
C GLU A 36 5.14 15.54 9.79
N PHE A 37 3.97 15.08 10.22
CA PHE A 37 2.80 15.03 9.36
C PHE A 37 2.14 16.40 9.30
N VAL A 38 2.19 17.03 8.12
CA VAL A 38 1.54 18.31 7.86
C VAL A 38 0.30 18.09 7.00
N ALA A 39 -0.79 18.79 7.34
CA ALA A 39 -2.00 18.80 6.53
C ALA A 39 -1.69 19.48 5.19
N ARG A 40 -1.79 18.72 4.09
CA ARG A 40 -1.62 19.20 2.72
C ARG A 40 -2.55 18.46 1.77
N GLU A 41 -2.98 19.14 0.72
CA GLU A 41 -3.75 18.52 -0.35
C GLU A 41 -2.85 17.65 -1.25
N SER A 42 -3.44 16.67 -1.95
CA SER A 42 -2.71 15.84 -2.89
C SER A 42 -2.14 16.70 -4.02
N PRO A 43 -0.87 16.52 -4.43
CA PRO A 43 -0.29 17.26 -5.54
C PRO A 43 -1.13 17.16 -6.81
N LEU A 44 -1.67 15.97 -7.11
CA LEU A 44 -2.49 15.78 -8.31
C LEU A 44 -3.78 16.62 -8.28
N THR A 45 -4.42 16.72 -7.12
CA THR A 45 -5.61 17.57 -6.93
C THR A 45 -5.27 19.04 -7.18
N VAL A 46 -4.16 19.51 -6.59
CA VAL A 46 -3.66 20.87 -6.80
C VAL A 46 -3.32 21.12 -8.28
N LEU A 47 -2.71 20.15 -8.95
CA LEU A 47 -2.34 20.26 -10.37
C LEU A 47 -3.59 20.32 -11.28
N ILE A 48 -4.59 19.46 -11.06
CA ILE A 48 -5.85 19.46 -11.83
C ILE A 48 -6.64 20.77 -11.61
N GLU A 49 -6.61 21.30 -10.39
CA GLU A 49 -7.30 22.54 -10.06
C GLU A 49 -6.58 23.76 -10.64
N ASN A 50 -5.25 23.85 -10.51
CA ASN A 50 -4.50 25.05 -10.88
C ASN A 50 -4.02 25.09 -12.33
N SER A 51 -3.91 23.95 -13.02
CA SER A 51 -3.43 23.92 -14.40
C SER A 51 -4.53 23.52 -15.39
N LEU A 52 -4.82 24.44 -16.32
CA LEU A 52 -5.84 24.23 -17.34
C LEU A 52 -5.49 23.06 -18.28
N HIS A 53 -4.19 22.86 -18.57
CA HIS A 53 -3.72 21.78 -19.43
C HIS A 53 -4.02 20.39 -18.85
N ILE A 54 -3.77 20.17 -17.56
CA ILE A 54 -4.02 18.87 -16.92
C ILE A 54 -5.51 18.62 -16.78
N ARG A 55 -6.30 19.66 -16.51
CA ARG A 55 -7.76 19.56 -16.49
C ARG A 55 -8.33 19.19 -17.87
N ALA A 56 -7.80 19.78 -18.94
CA ALA A 56 -8.18 19.42 -20.31
C ALA A 56 -7.86 17.95 -20.61
N ILE A 57 -6.65 17.48 -20.24
CA ILE A 57 -6.26 16.07 -20.38
C ILE A 57 -7.22 15.15 -19.62
N TYR A 58 -7.58 15.48 -18.38
CA TYR A 58 -8.56 14.73 -17.59
C TYR A 58 -9.91 14.59 -18.32
N HIS A 59 -10.47 15.69 -18.83
CA HIS A 59 -11.73 15.64 -19.57
C HIS A 59 -11.61 14.89 -20.90
N ILE A 60 -10.48 14.97 -21.60
CA ILE A 60 -10.22 14.18 -22.82
C ILE A 60 -10.25 12.68 -22.49
N PHE A 61 -9.58 12.25 -21.41
CA PHE A 61 -9.64 10.85 -20.98
C PHE A 61 -11.06 10.41 -20.64
N VAL A 62 -11.82 11.22 -19.91
CA VAL A 62 -13.23 10.93 -19.61
C VAL A 62 -14.05 10.81 -20.90
N ALA A 63 -13.87 11.72 -21.86
CA ALA A 63 -14.56 11.67 -23.14
C ALA A 63 -14.22 10.41 -23.95
N ILE A 64 -12.94 10.01 -24.00
CA ILE A 64 -12.50 8.77 -24.65
C ILE A 64 -13.18 7.56 -24.01
N VAL A 65 -13.21 7.49 -22.69
CA VAL A 65 -13.90 6.40 -21.96
C VAL A 65 -15.38 6.37 -22.33
N VAL A 66 -16.06 7.51 -22.32
CA VAL A 66 -17.49 7.59 -22.67
C VAL A 66 -17.75 7.16 -24.11
N VAL A 67 -16.93 7.64 -25.07
CA VAL A 67 -17.07 7.27 -26.49
C VAL A 67 -16.86 5.77 -26.69
N LEU A 68 -15.82 5.19 -26.08
CA LEU A 68 -15.56 3.74 -26.16
C LEU A 68 -16.69 2.90 -25.55
N LEU A 69 -17.27 3.36 -24.43
CA LEU A 69 -18.42 2.70 -23.83
C LEU A 69 -19.66 2.78 -24.72
N CYS A 70 -19.95 3.95 -25.30
CA CYS A 70 -21.05 4.14 -26.24
C CYS A 70 -20.88 3.24 -27.47
N ASP A 71 -19.70 3.23 -28.09
CA ASP A 71 -19.38 2.39 -29.25
C ASP A 71 -19.65 0.91 -28.94
N THR A 72 -19.21 0.45 -27.77
CA THR A 72 -19.40 -0.96 -27.39
C THR A 72 -20.85 -1.30 -27.08
N VAL A 73 -21.59 -0.40 -26.41
CA VAL A 73 -23.02 -0.59 -26.18
C VAL A 73 -23.78 -0.67 -27.51
N ILE A 74 -23.42 0.19 -28.48
CA ILE A 74 -24.02 0.16 -29.82
C ILE A 74 -23.68 -1.15 -30.52
N TYR A 75 -22.41 -1.56 -30.53
CA TYR A 75 -21.97 -2.82 -31.14
C TYR A 75 -22.68 -4.03 -30.53
N ASP A 76 -22.76 -4.13 -29.21
CA ASP A 76 -23.44 -5.24 -28.52
C ASP A 76 -24.96 -5.24 -28.78
N LEU A 77 -25.58 -4.06 -28.89
CA LEU A 77 -27.00 -3.95 -29.25
C LEU A 77 -27.27 -4.40 -30.68
N VAL A 78 -26.44 -4.00 -31.64
CA VAL A 78 -26.61 -4.31 -33.06
C VAL A 78 -26.28 -5.78 -33.35
N GLU A 79 -25.17 -6.29 -32.83
CA GLU A 79 -24.67 -7.63 -33.17
C GLU A 79 -25.27 -8.73 -32.29
N ARG A 80 -25.36 -8.50 -30.97
CA ARG A 80 -25.76 -9.54 -30.00
C ARG A 80 -27.20 -9.39 -29.51
N GLY A 81 -27.84 -8.24 -29.74
CA GLY A 81 -29.19 -7.94 -29.23
C GLY A 81 -29.30 -7.89 -27.70
N LYS A 82 -28.17 -7.88 -26.97
CA LYS A 82 -28.10 -7.86 -25.50
C LYS A 82 -26.99 -6.93 -25.04
N ILE A 83 -27.26 -6.13 -24.03
CA ILE A 83 -26.31 -5.19 -23.44
C ILE A 83 -25.44 -5.93 -22.42
N SER A 84 -24.27 -6.43 -22.82
CA SER A 84 -23.26 -7.00 -21.92
C SER A 84 -22.13 -6.02 -21.68
N VAL A 85 -22.33 -5.02 -20.81
CA VAL A 85 -21.33 -3.96 -20.54
C VAL A 85 -20.08 -4.44 -19.78
N GLY A 86 -19.69 -5.72 -19.85
CA GLY A 86 -18.49 -6.25 -19.19
C GLY A 86 -18.58 -6.45 -17.67
N LEU A 87 -19.76 -6.25 -17.05
CA LEU A 87 -19.97 -6.52 -15.62
C LEU A 87 -19.71 -7.99 -15.26
N GLY A 88 -20.00 -8.92 -16.19
CA GLY A 88 -19.68 -10.34 -16.03
C GLY A 88 -18.18 -10.58 -15.85
N SER A 89 -17.35 -9.87 -16.62
CA SER A 89 -15.88 -9.92 -16.54
C SER A 89 -15.36 -9.38 -15.22
N VAL A 90 -15.98 -8.32 -14.67
CA VAL A 90 -15.66 -7.81 -13.32
C VAL A 90 -15.96 -8.87 -12.26
N VAL A 91 -17.17 -9.45 -12.29
CA VAL A 91 -17.58 -10.47 -11.32
C VAL A 91 -16.71 -11.73 -11.42
N HIS A 92 -16.37 -12.15 -12.63
CA HIS A 92 -15.47 -13.27 -12.86
C HIS A 92 -14.05 -12.97 -12.39
N GLY A 93 -13.54 -11.75 -12.64
CA GLY A 93 -12.21 -11.32 -12.23
C GLY A 93 -12.02 -11.25 -10.71
N PHE A 94 -13.05 -10.85 -9.97
CA PHE A 94 -13.07 -10.84 -8.50
C PHE A 94 -13.59 -12.13 -7.87
N GLY A 95 -13.86 -13.17 -8.66
CA GLY A 95 -14.49 -14.43 -8.24
C GLY A 95 -14.08 -14.94 -6.85
N ASP A 96 -15.03 -15.58 -6.17
CA ASP A 96 -14.89 -16.06 -4.79
C ASP A 96 -14.58 -14.96 -3.74
N VAL A 97 -15.19 -13.78 -3.89
CA VAL A 97 -15.11 -12.65 -2.93
C VAL A 97 -15.35 -13.09 -1.49
N ARG A 98 -16.28 -14.03 -1.25
CA ARG A 98 -16.55 -14.58 0.10
C ARG A 98 -15.32 -15.24 0.72
N ARG A 99 -14.53 -15.96 -0.07
CA ARG A 99 -13.30 -16.59 0.39
C ARG A 99 -12.21 -15.54 0.61
N ALA A 100 -12.04 -14.61 -0.33
CA ALA A 100 -11.10 -13.49 -0.18
C ALA A 100 -11.37 -12.69 1.10
N LEU A 101 -12.64 -12.39 1.39
CA LEU A 101 -13.05 -11.69 2.61
C LEU A 101 -12.72 -12.50 3.87
N ARG A 102 -12.90 -13.82 3.87
CA ARG A 102 -12.50 -14.67 5.02
C ARG A 102 -10.99 -14.58 5.29
N ILE A 103 -10.16 -14.66 4.26
CA ILE A 103 -8.69 -14.53 4.41
C ILE A 103 -8.35 -13.15 4.95
N TRP A 104 -8.96 -12.11 4.39
CA TRP A 104 -8.76 -10.74 4.82
C TRP A 104 -9.15 -10.53 6.30
N LEU A 105 -10.27 -11.11 6.75
CA LEU A 105 -10.69 -11.06 8.15
C LEU A 105 -9.69 -11.78 9.07
N LEU A 106 -9.11 -12.90 8.63
CA LEU A 106 -8.06 -13.60 9.39
C LEU A 106 -6.78 -12.76 9.47
N GLN A 107 -6.38 -12.09 8.38
CA GLN A 107 -5.23 -11.17 8.38
C GLN A 107 -5.48 -9.97 9.31
N LEU A 108 -6.69 -9.39 9.29
CA LEU A 108 -7.10 -8.34 10.21
C LEU A 108 -7.03 -8.82 11.67
N LEU A 109 -7.51 -10.04 11.94
CA LEU A 109 -7.45 -10.62 13.29
C LEU A 109 -6.00 -10.80 13.76
N LEU A 110 -5.10 -11.30 12.90
CA LEU A 110 -3.67 -11.38 13.22
C LEU A 110 -3.06 -10.01 13.53
N ALA A 111 -3.41 -8.97 12.76
CA ALA A 111 -2.99 -7.61 13.05
C ALA A 111 -3.53 -7.11 14.40
N LEU A 112 -4.78 -7.42 14.75
CA LEU A 112 -5.38 -7.03 16.03
C LEU A 112 -4.71 -7.70 17.23
N VAL A 113 -4.22 -8.94 17.10
CA VAL A 113 -3.51 -9.69 18.17
C VAL A 113 -2.18 -9.03 18.56
N VAL A 114 -1.57 -8.23 17.68
CA VAL A 114 -0.32 -7.53 17.98
C VAL A 114 -0.51 -6.50 19.11
N TYR A 115 -1.66 -5.84 19.19
CA TYR A 115 -1.94 -4.85 20.25
C TYR A 115 -1.85 -5.42 21.67
N PRO A 116 -2.62 -6.47 22.05
CA PRO A 116 -2.47 -7.08 23.37
C PRO A 116 -1.08 -7.69 23.56
N GLY A 117 -0.46 -8.22 22.48
CA GLY A 117 0.91 -8.72 22.51
C GLY A 117 1.94 -7.68 22.98
N ILE A 118 1.85 -6.44 22.47
CA ILE A 118 2.72 -5.33 22.89
C ILE A 118 2.49 -4.96 24.35
N TRP A 119 1.24 -4.96 24.81
CA TRP A 119 0.91 -4.70 26.21
C TRP A 119 1.47 -5.76 27.16
N ILE A 120 1.32 -7.05 26.81
CA ILE A 120 1.89 -8.16 27.56
C ILE A 120 3.43 -8.05 27.58
N TYR A 121 4.05 -7.74 26.44
CA TYR A 121 5.49 -7.55 26.33
C TYR A 121 5.99 -6.43 27.25
N ALA A 122 5.29 -5.28 27.26
CA ALA A 122 5.64 -4.14 28.11
C ALA A 122 5.43 -4.45 29.61
N ALA A 123 4.36 -5.15 29.97
CA ALA A 123 4.09 -5.59 31.34
C ALA A 123 5.17 -6.56 31.85
N GLY A 124 5.51 -7.57 31.04
CA GLY A 124 6.60 -8.52 31.35
C GLY A 124 7.94 -7.81 31.50
N ARG A 125 8.23 -6.83 30.63
CA ARG A 125 9.47 -6.03 30.72
C ARG A 125 9.55 -5.23 32.03
N ARG A 126 8.43 -4.64 32.47
CA ARG A 126 8.37 -3.90 33.74
C ARG A 126 8.68 -4.78 34.95
N ILE A 127 8.18 -6.02 34.97
CA ILE A 127 8.42 -6.99 36.05
C ILE A 127 9.90 -7.42 36.08
N ILE A 128 10.50 -7.59 34.91
CA ILE A 128 11.84 -8.19 34.75
C ILE A 128 12.97 -7.15 34.82
N ASN A 129 12.64 -5.85 34.95
CA ASN A 129 13.59 -4.73 34.80
C ASN A 129 14.86 -4.85 35.67
N ASN A 130 14.77 -5.46 36.84
CA ASN A 130 15.88 -5.60 37.79
C ASN A 130 16.98 -6.61 37.36
N LYS A 131 16.77 -7.43 36.32
CA LYS A 131 17.74 -8.47 35.89
C LYS A 131 18.14 -8.28 34.42
N PRO A 132 19.37 -7.81 34.11
CA PRO A 132 19.77 -7.47 32.74
C PRO A 132 19.84 -8.68 31.79
N GLY A 133 20.18 -9.87 32.29
CA GLY A 133 20.19 -11.11 31.49
C GLY A 133 18.79 -11.55 31.05
N LEU A 134 17.82 -11.53 31.97
CA LEU A 134 16.43 -11.90 31.67
C LEU A 134 15.75 -10.88 30.76
N CYS A 135 16.13 -9.60 30.88
CA CYS A 135 15.75 -8.54 29.94
C CYS A 135 16.18 -8.82 28.50
N LYS A 136 17.40 -9.33 28.26
CA LYS A 136 17.86 -9.69 26.91
C LYS A 136 17.05 -10.87 26.34
N ILE A 137 16.83 -11.90 27.16
CA ILE A 137 16.05 -13.08 26.76
C ILE A 137 14.61 -12.68 26.42
N TRP A 138 13.97 -11.85 27.25
CA TRP A 138 12.62 -11.35 26.99
C TRP A 138 12.52 -10.55 25.68
N ALA A 139 13.55 -9.75 25.36
CA ALA A 139 13.59 -9.00 24.12
C ALA A 139 13.69 -9.91 22.88
N VAL A 140 14.52 -10.96 22.93
CA VAL A 140 14.63 -11.97 21.86
C VAL A 140 13.32 -12.75 21.72
N LEU A 141 12.66 -13.07 22.84
CA LEU A 141 11.35 -13.74 22.81
C LEU A 141 10.29 -12.85 22.17
N GLY A 142 10.25 -11.56 22.51
CA GLY A 142 9.32 -10.59 21.93
C GLY A 142 9.52 -10.38 20.42
N SER A 143 10.77 -10.25 19.97
CA SER A 143 11.06 -10.16 18.53
C SER A 143 10.76 -11.46 17.78
N GLY A 144 11.04 -12.61 18.39
CA GLY A 144 10.66 -13.92 17.86
C GLY A 144 9.14 -14.08 17.71
N GLY A 145 8.37 -13.62 18.70
CA GLY A 145 6.91 -13.62 18.66
C GLY A 145 6.34 -12.74 17.53
N LEU A 146 6.91 -11.54 17.33
CA LEU A 146 6.53 -10.68 16.20
C LEU A 146 6.86 -11.32 14.86
N PHE A 147 8.04 -11.90 14.71
CA PHE A 147 8.43 -12.63 13.51
C PHE A 147 7.50 -13.82 13.23
N ALA A 148 7.09 -14.55 14.27
CA ALA A 148 6.15 -15.66 14.13
C ALA A 148 4.76 -15.19 13.65
N ILE A 149 4.26 -14.05 14.13
CA ILE A 149 3.00 -13.45 13.66
C ILE A 149 3.10 -13.07 12.17
N GLU A 150 4.19 -12.41 11.77
CA GLU A 150 4.45 -12.05 10.38
C GLU A 150 4.54 -13.30 9.49
N ALA A 151 5.34 -14.29 9.89
CA ALA A 151 5.46 -15.55 9.18
C ALA A 151 4.11 -16.25 9.04
N THR A 152 3.28 -16.27 10.10
CA THR A 152 1.92 -16.84 10.05
C THR A 152 1.03 -16.11 9.04
N LEU A 153 1.12 -14.78 8.98
CA LEU A 153 0.37 -13.96 8.03
C LEU A 153 0.76 -14.27 6.57
N PHE A 154 2.05 -14.40 6.28
CA PHE A 154 2.53 -14.82 4.95
C PHE A 154 2.15 -16.26 4.63
N SER A 155 2.40 -17.20 5.55
CA SER A 155 2.10 -18.61 5.35
C SER A 155 0.61 -18.86 5.11
N LEU A 156 -0.28 -18.21 5.86
CA LEU A 156 -1.73 -18.33 5.67
C LEU A 156 -2.14 -17.94 4.24
N THR A 157 -1.62 -16.83 3.75
CA THR A 157 -2.01 -16.26 2.46
C THR A 157 -1.42 -17.07 1.29
N CYS A 158 -0.14 -17.44 1.39
CA CYS A 158 0.54 -18.25 0.38
C CYS A 158 -0.03 -19.68 0.30
N TRP A 159 -0.36 -20.28 1.44
CA TRP A 159 -0.97 -21.61 1.49
C TRP A 159 -2.36 -21.63 0.84
N ASP A 160 -3.21 -20.65 1.17
CA ASP A 160 -4.56 -20.57 0.61
C ASP A 160 -4.54 -20.33 -0.90
N LEU A 161 -3.61 -19.48 -1.38
CA LEU A 161 -3.45 -19.19 -2.81
C LEU A 161 -2.80 -20.33 -3.59
N GLY A 162 -1.88 -21.08 -2.97
CA GLY A 162 -1.19 -22.21 -3.59
C GLY A 162 -2.03 -23.50 -3.68
N THR A 163 -3.01 -23.68 -2.79
CA THR A 163 -3.84 -24.90 -2.75
C THR A 163 -5.06 -24.86 -3.64
N LYS A 164 -5.61 -23.67 -3.90
CA LYS A 164 -6.83 -23.52 -4.68
C LYS A 164 -6.76 -22.25 -5.50
N HIS A 165 -7.13 -22.36 -6.77
CA HIS A 165 -7.25 -21.20 -7.65
C HIS A 165 -8.25 -20.19 -7.09
N LEU A 166 -7.76 -18.96 -6.90
CA LEU A 166 -8.58 -17.81 -6.59
C LEU A 166 -8.55 -16.89 -7.81
N ALA A 167 -9.66 -16.21 -8.11
CA ALA A 167 -9.71 -15.31 -9.26
C ALA A 167 -8.66 -14.19 -9.12
N ILE A 168 -8.05 -13.81 -10.24
CA ILE A 168 -6.86 -12.95 -10.26
C ILE A 168 -7.07 -11.65 -9.49
N GLY A 169 -8.22 -10.99 -9.67
CA GLY A 169 -8.52 -9.72 -8.98
C GLY A 169 -8.61 -9.88 -7.46
N SER A 170 -9.26 -10.94 -7.00
CA SER A 170 -9.37 -11.24 -5.56
C SER A 170 -8.03 -11.68 -4.94
N ALA A 171 -7.21 -12.41 -5.69
CA ALA A 171 -5.86 -12.82 -5.27
C ALA A 171 -4.93 -11.60 -5.11
N VAL A 172 -4.98 -10.67 -6.06
CA VAL A 172 -4.24 -9.40 -5.97
C VAL A 172 -4.70 -8.59 -4.77
N ALA A 173 -6.01 -8.46 -4.53
CA ALA A 173 -6.52 -7.73 -3.37
C ALA A 173 -6.01 -8.31 -2.04
N VAL A 174 -6.09 -9.64 -1.87
CA VAL A 174 -5.65 -10.33 -0.64
C VAL A 174 -4.14 -10.24 -0.44
N THR A 175 -3.34 -10.32 -1.52
CA THR A 175 -1.88 -10.20 -1.44
C THR A 175 -1.43 -8.76 -1.17
N CYS A 176 -2.06 -7.76 -1.78
CA CYS A 176 -1.83 -6.35 -1.44
C CYS A 176 -2.15 -6.07 0.04
N GLU A 177 -3.27 -6.60 0.54
CA GLU A 177 -3.65 -6.45 1.95
C GLU A 177 -2.69 -7.20 2.89
N MET A 178 -2.19 -8.37 2.51
CA MET A 178 -1.14 -9.10 3.24
C MET A 178 0.10 -8.20 3.46
N PHE A 179 0.63 -7.59 2.39
CA PHE A 179 1.78 -6.69 2.51
C PHE A 179 1.47 -5.45 3.34
N ARG A 180 0.27 -4.88 3.17
CA ARG A 180 -0.18 -3.72 3.95
C ARG A 180 -0.18 -4.03 5.45
N TRP A 181 -0.71 -5.18 5.85
CA TRP A 181 -0.73 -5.61 7.25
C TRP A 181 0.67 -5.85 7.79
N ALA A 182 1.53 -6.55 7.07
CA ALA A 182 2.92 -6.80 7.47
C ALA A 182 3.69 -5.49 7.73
N MET A 183 3.62 -4.54 6.78
CA MET A 183 4.28 -3.24 6.94
C MET A 183 3.75 -2.46 8.15
N LYS A 184 2.44 -2.53 8.44
CA LYS A 184 1.84 -1.86 9.60
C LYS A 184 2.24 -2.51 10.92
N ILE A 185 2.28 -3.84 10.99
CA ILE A 185 2.70 -4.57 12.19
C ILE A 185 4.17 -4.22 12.50
N TYR A 186 5.04 -4.30 11.50
CA TYR A 186 6.44 -3.89 11.63
C TYR A 186 6.59 -2.43 12.10
N ALA A 187 5.88 -1.49 11.48
CA ALA A 187 5.95 -0.09 11.85
C ALA A 187 5.43 0.20 13.27
N ALA A 188 4.36 -0.47 13.69
CA ALA A 188 3.88 -0.40 15.06
C ALA A 188 4.92 -0.99 16.04
N ALA A 189 5.52 -2.13 15.73
CA ALA A 189 6.53 -2.75 16.57
C ALA A 189 7.75 -1.84 16.75
N VAL A 190 8.34 -1.32 15.67
CA VAL A 190 9.53 -0.47 15.72
C VAL A 190 9.29 0.82 16.49
N SER A 191 8.12 1.44 16.34
CA SER A 191 7.79 2.69 17.01
C SER A 191 7.41 2.53 18.49
N LEU A 192 6.94 1.34 18.89
CA LEU A 192 6.52 1.04 20.27
C LEU A 192 7.61 0.36 21.10
N LEU A 193 8.56 -0.34 20.47
CA LEU A 193 9.70 -0.98 21.13
C LEU A 193 10.53 -0.03 22.02
N PRO A 194 10.96 1.17 21.57
CA PRO A 194 11.71 2.09 22.42
C PRO A 194 10.88 2.60 23.62
N ARG A 195 9.55 2.70 23.47
CA ARG A 195 8.65 3.09 24.56
C ARG A 195 8.55 2.00 25.63
N CYS A 196 8.56 0.74 25.21
CA CYS A 196 8.60 -0.41 26.11
C CYS A 196 9.93 -0.50 26.88
N HIS A 197 11.03 -0.01 26.29
CA HIS A 197 12.35 -0.03 26.92
C HIS A 197 12.57 1.14 27.88
N ASN A 198 12.29 2.36 27.43
CA ASN A 198 12.64 3.57 28.17
C ASN A 198 11.51 4.04 29.11
N GLY A 199 10.27 3.58 28.90
CA GLY A 199 9.11 3.97 29.70
C GLY A 199 8.76 5.46 29.63
N THR A 200 9.36 6.23 28.71
CA THR A 200 9.27 7.70 28.66
C THR A 200 7.93 8.21 28.13
N LYS A 201 7.21 7.39 27.36
CA LYS A 201 5.90 7.74 26.77
C LYS A 201 4.87 6.64 27.04
N PRO A 202 3.60 7.01 27.27
CA PRO A 202 2.54 6.02 27.45
C PRO A 202 2.36 5.17 26.18
N LEU A 203 1.92 3.93 26.39
CA LEU A 203 1.52 3.04 25.31
C LEU A 203 0.21 3.52 24.67
N PRO A 204 -0.01 3.23 23.38
CA PRO A 204 -1.27 3.57 22.73
C PRO A 204 -2.47 2.91 23.39
N THR A 205 -3.58 3.62 23.33
CA THR A 205 -4.90 3.03 23.52
C THR A 205 -5.29 2.21 22.29
N PHE A 206 -6.12 1.18 22.49
CA PHE A 206 -6.67 0.35 21.40
C PHE A 206 -7.28 1.19 20.26
N ARG A 207 -7.98 2.28 20.60
CA ARG A 207 -8.57 3.19 19.60
C ARG A 207 -7.52 3.81 18.65
N HIS A 208 -6.37 4.21 19.18
CA HIS A 208 -5.28 4.79 18.38
C HIS A 208 -4.64 3.73 17.48
N TYR A 209 -4.44 2.50 18.01
CA TYR A 209 -3.95 1.38 17.22
C TYR A 209 -4.91 1.00 16.09
N LEU A 210 -6.20 0.84 16.40
CA LEU A 210 -7.24 0.54 15.41
C LEU A 210 -7.33 1.63 14.34
N TYR A 211 -7.23 2.90 14.74
CA TYR A 211 -7.17 4.02 13.78
C TYR A 211 -5.94 3.92 12.87
N PHE A 212 -4.77 3.59 13.43
CA PHE A 212 -3.55 3.36 12.65
C PHE A 212 -3.70 2.18 11.67
N LEU A 213 -4.48 1.15 11.98
CA LEU A 213 -4.70 0.03 11.05
C LEU A 213 -5.36 0.44 9.73
N PHE A 214 -6.18 1.50 9.73
CA PHE A 214 -6.93 1.98 8.57
C PHE A 214 -6.42 3.31 7.99
N VAL A 215 -5.52 4.02 8.68
CA VAL A 215 -4.94 5.26 8.14
C VAL A 215 -4.08 4.97 6.90
N PRO A 216 -4.09 5.82 5.85
CA PRO A 216 -3.32 5.62 4.62
C PRO A 216 -1.82 5.96 4.79
N THR A 217 -1.20 5.51 5.87
CA THR A 217 0.22 5.69 6.15
C THR A 217 0.81 4.45 6.80
N LEU A 218 2.10 4.19 6.54
CA LEU A 218 2.86 3.08 7.13
C LEU A 218 3.70 3.50 8.33
N LEU A 219 3.67 4.77 8.74
CA LEU A 219 4.40 5.25 9.91
C LEU A 219 3.44 5.40 11.09
N TYR A 220 3.71 4.70 12.19
CA TYR A 220 2.92 4.84 13.41
C TYR A 220 3.27 6.15 14.14
N ARG A 221 2.25 6.95 14.43
CA ARG A 221 2.30 8.16 15.27
C ARG A 221 1.08 8.15 16.20
N ASP A 222 1.21 8.79 17.35
CA ASP A 222 0.10 8.87 18.32
C ASP A 222 -1.02 9.79 17.81
N GLU A 223 -0.63 10.86 17.13
CA GLU A 223 -1.54 11.84 16.57
C GLU A 223 -1.23 12.09 15.10
N TYR A 224 -2.29 12.13 14.30
CA TYR A 224 -2.24 12.43 12.86
C TYR A 224 -3.02 13.73 12.60
N PRO A 225 -2.59 14.56 11.64
CA PRO A 225 -3.37 15.72 11.23
C PRO A 225 -4.73 15.28 10.72
N ARG A 226 -5.79 15.87 11.26
CA ARG A 226 -7.18 15.58 10.90
C ARG A 226 -7.82 16.78 10.23
N THR A 227 -8.68 16.50 9.27
CA THR A 227 -9.55 17.53 8.67
C THR A 227 -10.68 17.88 9.65
N LYS A 228 -11.15 19.14 9.63
CA LYS A 228 -12.21 19.62 10.53
C LYS A 228 -13.58 18.99 10.24
N ARG A 229 -13.83 18.63 8.97
CA ARG A 229 -15.11 18.08 8.49
C ARG A 229 -14.88 17.02 7.41
N ILE A 230 -15.75 16.02 7.36
CA ILE A 230 -15.77 15.00 6.32
C ILE A 230 -16.55 15.55 5.12
N ARG A 231 -15.90 15.65 3.96
CA ARG A 231 -16.53 16.07 2.70
C ARG A 231 -17.12 14.84 1.98
N TRP A 232 -18.30 14.38 2.39
CA TRP A 232 -18.91 13.15 1.84
C TRP A 232 -19.10 13.16 0.33
N SER A 233 -19.44 14.31 -0.27
CA SER A 233 -19.55 14.44 -1.73
C SER A 233 -18.23 14.10 -2.44
N VAL A 234 -17.09 14.50 -1.86
CA VAL A 234 -15.76 14.22 -2.42
C VAL A 234 -15.41 12.74 -2.24
N VAL A 235 -15.75 12.16 -1.10
CA VAL A 235 -15.54 10.72 -0.83
C VAL A 235 -16.32 9.87 -1.84
N VAL A 236 -17.60 10.18 -2.05
CA VAL A 236 -18.44 9.47 -3.02
C VAL A 236 -17.91 9.65 -4.44
N SER A 237 -17.49 10.87 -4.82
CA SER A 237 -16.89 11.13 -6.14
C SER A 237 -15.66 10.28 -6.39
N HIS A 238 -14.68 10.28 -5.48
CA HIS A 238 -13.47 9.47 -5.63
C HIS A 238 -13.75 7.96 -5.57
N PHE A 239 -14.75 7.52 -4.78
CA PHE A 239 -15.15 6.12 -4.76
C PHE A 239 -15.74 5.69 -6.11
N LEU A 240 -16.59 6.53 -6.72
CA LEU A 240 -17.13 6.30 -8.07
C LEU A 240 -16.03 6.35 -9.13
N GLU A 241 -15.05 7.25 -9.02
CA GLU A 241 -13.89 7.29 -9.92
C GLU A 241 -13.10 5.99 -9.85
N VAL A 242 -12.81 5.46 -8.66
CA VAL A 242 -12.11 4.17 -8.51
C VAL A 242 -12.94 3.03 -9.11
N ALA A 243 -14.25 2.99 -8.86
CA ALA A 243 -15.14 1.98 -9.46
C ALA A 243 -15.16 2.07 -10.99
N ALA A 244 -15.21 3.29 -11.54
CA ALA A 244 -15.15 3.54 -12.97
C ALA A 244 -13.81 3.12 -13.58
N ILE A 245 -12.69 3.34 -12.88
CA ILE A 245 -11.36 2.88 -13.32
C ILE A 245 -11.28 1.35 -13.32
N ILE A 246 -11.79 0.67 -12.30
CA ILE A 246 -11.84 -0.81 -12.27
C ILE A 246 -12.65 -1.33 -13.46
N PHE A 247 -13.83 -0.76 -13.66
CA PHE A 247 -14.71 -1.12 -14.77
C PHE A 247 -14.03 -0.87 -16.13
N TYR A 248 -13.38 0.28 -16.29
CA TYR A 248 -12.63 0.63 -17.51
C TYR A 248 -11.47 -0.33 -17.78
N ASN A 249 -10.73 -0.76 -16.75
CA ASN A 249 -9.67 -1.76 -16.91
C ASN A 249 -10.21 -3.12 -17.36
N CYS A 250 -11.31 -3.58 -16.76
CA CYS A 250 -11.97 -4.81 -17.19
C CYS A 250 -12.50 -4.71 -18.63
N PHE A 251 -13.04 -3.55 -18.99
CA PHE A 251 -13.49 -3.26 -20.34
C PHE A 251 -12.35 -3.32 -21.37
N ILE A 252 -11.21 -2.68 -21.07
CA ILE A 252 -10.02 -2.76 -21.94
C ILE A 252 -9.58 -4.23 -22.11
N TRP A 253 -9.57 -4.99 -21.02
CA TRP A 253 -9.17 -6.38 -21.03
C TRP A 253 -10.05 -7.22 -21.96
N GLU A 254 -11.37 -7.13 -21.82
CA GLU A 254 -12.32 -7.92 -22.60
C GLU A 254 -12.34 -7.54 -24.09
N ARG A 255 -12.22 -6.24 -24.42
CA ARG A 255 -12.41 -5.78 -25.80
C ARG A 255 -11.12 -5.69 -26.61
N PHE A 256 -10.00 -5.34 -25.99
CA PHE A 256 -8.74 -5.13 -26.71
C PHE A 256 -7.73 -6.26 -26.49
N ILE A 257 -7.68 -6.83 -25.28
CA ILE A 257 -6.68 -7.84 -24.94
C ILE A 257 -7.20 -9.23 -25.34
N VAL A 258 -8.33 -9.67 -24.78
CA VAL A 258 -8.81 -11.06 -24.97
C VAL A 258 -8.95 -11.46 -26.44
N PRO A 259 -9.55 -10.67 -27.35
CA PRO A 259 -9.74 -11.10 -28.74
C PRO A 259 -8.41 -11.37 -29.43
N TYR A 260 -7.44 -10.46 -29.29
CA TYR A 260 -6.11 -10.57 -29.89
C TYR A 260 -5.30 -11.76 -29.34
N TRP A 261 -5.42 -12.02 -28.04
CA TRP A 261 -4.67 -13.10 -27.38
C TRP A 261 -5.38 -14.46 -27.46
N SER A 262 -6.69 -14.50 -27.71
CA SER A 262 -7.47 -15.74 -27.77
C SER A 262 -7.19 -16.58 -29.01
N GLU A 263 -6.61 -15.97 -30.05
CA GLU A 263 -6.23 -16.64 -31.31
C GLU A 263 -4.77 -17.11 -31.29
N TYR A 264 -3.95 -16.56 -30.39
CA TYR A 264 -2.55 -16.92 -30.25
C TYR A 264 -2.40 -18.39 -29.80
N GLY A 265 -1.73 -19.20 -30.62
CA GLY A 265 -1.46 -20.62 -30.36
C GLY A 265 -2.49 -21.62 -30.89
N LYS A 266 -3.54 -21.15 -31.59
CA LYS A 266 -4.51 -22.03 -32.28
C LYS A 266 -4.06 -22.43 -33.69
N GLU A 267 -3.22 -21.63 -34.33
CA GLU A 267 -2.62 -21.97 -35.62
C GLU A 267 -1.24 -22.61 -35.41
N PRO A 268 -0.96 -23.80 -36.01
CA PRO A 268 0.37 -24.37 -35.99
C PRO A 268 1.30 -23.43 -36.77
N LYS A 269 2.44 -23.08 -36.15
CA LYS A 269 3.49 -22.33 -36.84
C LYS A 269 3.92 -23.12 -38.08
N VAL A 270 3.68 -22.55 -39.26
CA VAL A 270 4.27 -23.01 -40.53
C VAL A 270 5.78 -22.79 -40.47
#